data_AF-A0A252DPB2-F1
#
_entry.id   AF-A0A252DPB2-F1
#
_cell.length_a   1.000
_cell.length_b   1.000
_cell.length_c   1.000
_cell.angle_alpha   90.00
_cell.angle_beta   90.00
_cell.angle_gamma   90.00
#
_symmetry.space_group_name_H-M   'P 1'
#
loop_
_entity.id
_entity.type
_entity.pdbx_description
1 polymer ?
#
loop_
_entity_poly.entity_id
_entity_poly.type
_entity_poly.pdbx_seq_one_letter_code
_entity_poly.pdbx_strand_id
1 'polypeptide(L)'
;MGLFDRIKRVVSANLNDLVNKAEDPEKMLEQAILEMQEDLVQLRQGVAQTIAAQKRTEKQYNDAQNEINKWQRNAQLALQKGDENLARQALERKKTYTETSTALKTSLDQQNVQVDTLKRNLIQLESKISEAKTKKEMLKARITTAKAQEQLQGMVRGMNTSSAMSAFERMEEKVLMQEARAQSAAELAGTDLETQFAALESGSDVDDELAALKAQMTLGPASSPNQPQLPPQQQTTSPKSNEVVDAELDSLRKQLDQM
;
A
#
# COMPACT_ATOMS: atom_id res chain seq x y z
N MET A 1 -25.81 22.26 -20.36
CA MET A 1 -24.40 21.87 -20.21
C MET A 1 -24.14 21.55 -18.75
N GLY A 2 -24.19 20.27 -18.39
CA GLY A 2 -24.18 19.83 -17.00
C GLY A 2 -22.78 19.86 -16.36
N LEU A 3 -22.73 19.89 -15.03
CA LEU A 3 -21.50 19.75 -14.24
C LEU A 3 -20.71 18.48 -14.64
N PHE A 4 -21.43 17.41 -14.99
CA PHE A 4 -20.88 16.15 -15.50
C PHE A 4 -20.10 16.29 -16.82
N ASP A 5 -20.56 17.14 -17.75
CA ASP A 5 -19.83 17.39 -19.01
C ASP A 5 -18.54 18.18 -18.75
N ARG A 6 -18.53 19.02 -17.71
CA ARG A 6 -17.32 19.76 -17.31
C ARG A 6 -16.30 18.83 -16.66
N ILE A 7 -16.74 17.94 -15.77
CA ILE A 7 -15.88 16.91 -15.14
C ILE A 7 -15.29 15.98 -16.22
N LYS A 8 -16.12 15.48 -17.14
CA LYS A 8 -15.67 14.61 -18.24
C LYS A 8 -14.64 15.30 -19.14
N ARG A 9 -14.82 16.60 -19.41
CA ARG A 9 -13.91 17.41 -20.25
C ARG A 9 -12.58 17.68 -19.55
N VAL A 10 -12.59 17.92 -18.24
CA VAL A 10 -11.37 18.06 -17.43
C VAL A 10 -10.59 16.75 -17.38
N VAL A 11 -11.28 15.60 -17.33
CA VAL A 11 -10.62 14.29 -17.39
C VAL A 11 -10.05 13.99 -18.79
N SER A 12 -10.77 14.31 -19.87
CA SER A 12 -10.38 13.92 -21.23
C SER A 12 -9.36 14.85 -21.89
N ALA A 13 -9.39 16.16 -21.61
CA ALA A 13 -8.54 17.14 -22.29
C ALA A 13 -7.14 17.28 -21.68
N ASN A 14 -6.93 16.75 -20.46
CA ASN A 14 -5.71 16.99 -19.68
C ASN A 14 -4.79 15.77 -19.58
N LEU A 15 -5.21 14.58 -20.05
CA LEU A 15 -4.41 13.35 -20.00
C LEU A 15 -3.20 13.37 -20.93
N ASN A 16 -3.20 14.20 -21.99
CA ASN A 16 -2.11 14.20 -22.98
C ASN A 16 -1.00 15.22 -22.67
N ASP A 17 -1.32 16.32 -21.97
CA ASP A 17 -0.37 17.40 -21.64
C ASP A 17 0.17 17.34 -20.20
N LEU A 18 -0.53 16.71 -19.24
CA LEU A 18 -0.05 16.55 -17.85
C LEU A 18 0.99 15.43 -17.69
N VAL A 19 0.99 14.42 -18.58
CA VAL A 19 1.96 13.31 -18.52
C VAL A 19 3.40 13.78 -18.68
N ASN A 20 3.63 14.86 -19.43
CA ASN A 20 4.97 15.40 -19.67
C ASN A 20 5.40 16.48 -18.65
N LYS A 21 4.54 16.86 -17.69
CA LYS A 21 4.75 18.04 -16.83
C LYS A 21 4.40 17.85 -15.34
N ALA A 22 3.94 16.67 -14.93
CA ALA A 22 3.64 16.37 -13.53
C ALA A 22 4.94 16.18 -12.73
N GLU A 23 5.33 17.17 -11.93
CA GLU A 23 6.45 17.04 -10.97
C GLU A 23 6.21 15.93 -9.92
N ASP A 24 4.94 15.58 -9.63
CA ASP A 24 4.60 14.42 -8.79
C ASP A 24 3.17 13.88 -9.06
N PRO A 25 3.00 12.80 -9.86
CA PRO A 25 1.68 12.22 -10.16
C PRO A 25 0.97 11.65 -8.93
N GLU A 26 1.72 11.31 -7.87
CA GLU A 26 1.14 10.80 -6.62
C GLU A 26 0.39 11.90 -5.88
N LYS A 27 0.99 13.08 -5.74
CA LYS A 27 0.37 14.25 -5.10
C LYS A 27 -0.88 14.72 -5.84
N MET A 28 -0.86 14.69 -7.18
CA MET A 28 -2.04 15.05 -7.97
C MET A 28 -3.23 14.12 -7.71
N LEU A 29 -2.98 12.80 -7.61
CA LEU A 29 -4.04 11.84 -7.30
C LEU A 29 -4.55 12.00 -5.86
N GLU A 30 -3.67 12.31 -4.91
CA GLU A 30 -4.07 12.61 -3.52
C GLU A 30 -4.93 13.87 -3.44
N GLN A 31 -4.52 14.94 -4.11
CA GLN A 31 -5.29 16.19 -4.17
C GLN A 31 -6.67 15.98 -4.80
N ALA A 32 -6.74 15.24 -5.92
CA ALA A 32 -8.03 14.94 -6.56
C ALA A 32 -8.99 14.18 -5.62
N ILE A 33 -8.49 13.23 -4.82
CA ILE A 33 -9.33 12.53 -3.83
C ILE A 33 -9.79 13.47 -2.72
N LEU A 34 -8.94 14.38 -2.24
CA LEU A 34 -9.30 15.37 -1.23
C LEU A 34 -10.40 16.30 -1.73
N GLU A 35 -10.26 16.84 -2.94
CA GLU A 35 -11.28 17.68 -3.59
C GLU A 35 -12.62 16.94 -3.73
N MET A 36 -12.60 15.68 -4.19
CA MET A 36 -13.81 14.87 -4.26
C MET A 36 -14.46 14.62 -2.89
N GLN A 37 -13.66 14.49 -1.81
CA GLN A 37 -14.18 14.33 -0.46
C GLN A 37 -14.80 15.63 0.07
N GLU A 38 -14.21 16.78 -0.24
CA GLU A 38 -14.76 18.09 0.11
C GLU A 38 -16.09 18.32 -0.62
N ASP A 39 -16.14 18.06 -1.93
CA ASP A 39 -17.36 18.12 -2.74
C ASP A 39 -18.44 17.19 -2.19
N LEU A 40 -18.07 15.99 -1.71
CA LEU A 40 -19.01 15.06 -1.08
C LEU A 40 -19.62 15.67 0.19
N VAL A 41 -18.83 16.35 1.02
CA VAL A 41 -19.33 17.02 2.24
C VAL A 41 -20.30 18.14 1.86
N GLN A 42 -19.97 18.98 0.88
CA GLN A 42 -20.85 20.03 0.40
C GLN A 42 -22.15 19.47 -0.18
N LEU A 43 -22.07 18.39 -0.96
CA LEU A 43 -23.25 17.71 -1.49
C LEU A 43 -24.12 17.16 -0.36
N ARG A 44 -23.54 16.48 0.63
CA ARG A 44 -24.28 15.99 1.81
C ARG A 44 -25.02 17.11 2.53
N GLN A 45 -24.38 18.28 2.71
CA GLN A 45 -25.02 19.45 3.29
C GLN A 45 -26.20 19.96 2.43
N GLY A 46 -26.01 20.06 1.11
CA GLY A 46 -27.08 20.46 0.18
C GLY A 46 -28.28 19.49 0.19
N VAL A 47 -28.02 18.18 0.22
CA VAL A 47 -29.06 17.15 0.36
C VAL A 47 -29.78 17.28 1.70
N ALA A 48 -29.05 17.50 2.80
CA ALA A 48 -29.65 17.70 4.12
C ALA A 48 -30.55 18.94 4.16
N GLN A 49 -30.14 20.06 3.56
CA GLN A 49 -30.95 21.27 3.44
C GLN A 49 -32.23 21.02 2.64
N THR A 50 -32.14 20.24 1.55
CA THR A 50 -33.30 19.89 0.72
C THR A 50 -34.27 18.98 1.48
N ILE A 51 -33.77 18.01 2.23
CA ILE A 51 -34.58 17.17 3.12
C ILE A 51 -35.26 18.03 4.20
N ALA A 52 -34.54 18.98 4.81
CA ALA A 52 -35.12 19.88 5.81
C ALA A 52 -36.26 20.74 5.22
N ALA A 53 -36.07 21.27 4.00
CA ALA A 53 -37.12 21.99 3.29
C ALA A 53 -38.34 21.08 3.01
N GLN A 54 -38.10 19.85 2.56
CA GLN A 54 -39.15 18.84 2.32
C GLN A 54 -39.93 18.52 3.60
N LYS A 55 -39.24 18.33 4.73
CA LYS A 55 -39.87 18.14 6.05
C LYS A 55 -40.70 19.34 6.52
N ARG A 56 -40.27 20.56 6.19
CA ARG A 56 -41.04 21.77 6.50
C ARG A 56 -42.34 21.81 5.70
N THR A 57 -42.29 21.52 4.39
CA THR A 57 -43.49 21.41 3.55
C THR A 57 -44.43 20.31 4.04
N GLU A 58 -43.88 19.15 4.40
CA GLU A 58 -44.65 18.02 4.96
C GLU A 58 -45.38 18.42 6.24
N LYS A 59 -44.70 19.13 7.14
CA LYS A 59 -45.34 19.66 8.36
C LYS A 59 -46.49 20.62 8.02
N GLN A 60 -46.28 21.57 7.11
CA GLN A 60 -47.33 22.51 6.69
C GLN A 60 -48.53 21.80 6.06
N TYR A 61 -48.28 20.74 5.28
CA TYR A 61 -49.33 19.91 4.70
C TYR A 61 -50.15 19.23 5.80
N ASN A 62 -49.49 18.63 6.79
CA ASN A 62 -50.15 17.97 7.93
C ASN A 62 -50.94 18.96 8.78
N ASP A 63 -50.40 20.16 9.02
CA ASP A 63 -51.11 21.23 9.75
C ASP A 63 -52.38 21.66 9.00
N ALA A 64 -52.31 21.80 7.66
CA ALA A 64 -53.49 22.09 6.84
C ALA A 64 -54.53 20.96 6.89
N GLN A 65 -54.10 19.70 6.86
CA GLN A 65 -55.00 18.54 7.03
C GLN A 65 -55.69 18.53 8.40
N ASN A 66 -54.98 18.90 9.46
CA ASN A 66 -55.55 19.03 10.79
C ASN A 66 -56.63 20.13 10.85
N GLU A 67 -56.39 21.29 10.22
CA GLU A 67 -57.39 22.35 10.11
C GLU A 67 -58.60 21.91 9.28
N ILE A 68 -58.42 21.18 8.16
CA ILE A 68 -59.54 20.60 7.38
C ILE A 68 -60.43 19.74 8.30
N ASN A 69 -59.84 18.84 9.07
CA ASN A 69 -60.57 17.95 9.99
C ASN A 69 -61.27 18.71 11.11
N LYS A 70 -60.66 19.77 11.63
CA LYS A 70 -61.25 20.65 12.64
C LYS A 70 -62.46 21.41 12.09
N TRP A 71 -62.33 22.05 10.92
CA TRP A 71 -63.43 22.78 10.30
C TRP A 71 -64.56 21.86 9.86
N GLN A 72 -64.25 20.63 9.45
CA GLN A 72 -65.26 19.60 9.22
C GLN A 72 -66.06 19.28 10.48
N ARG A 73 -65.40 19.04 11.62
CA ARG A 73 -66.07 18.79 12.91
C ARG A 73 -66.91 19.99 13.35
N ASN A 74 -66.39 21.22 13.17
CA ASN A 74 -67.13 22.44 13.49
C ASN A 74 -68.39 22.59 12.63
N ALA A 75 -68.31 22.29 11.33
CA ALA A 75 -69.48 22.32 10.44
C ALA A 75 -70.54 21.29 10.87
N GLN A 76 -70.12 20.07 11.22
CA GLN A 76 -71.02 19.03 11.74
C GLN A 76 -71.70 19.46 13.04
N LEU A 77 -70.96 20.06 13.97
CA LEU A 77 -71.49 20.56 15.23
C LEU A 77 -72.50 21.70 15.02
N ALA A 78 -72.21 22.62 14.09
CA ALA A 78 -73.13 23.72 13.75
C ALA A 78 -74.44 23.19 13.16
N LEU A 79 -74.38 22.20 12.26
CA LEU A 79 -75.56 21.54 11.71
C LEU A 79 -76.37 20.81 12.79
N GLN A 80 -75.72 20.11 13.72
CA GLN A 80 -76.40 19.46 14.84
C GLN A 80 -77.17 20.45 15.73
N LYS A 81 -76.67 21.69 15.82
CA LYS A 81 -77.31 22.79 16.57
C LYS A 81 -78.33 23.58 15.73
N GLY A 82 -78.55 23.22 14.47
CA GLY A 82 -79.47 23.90 13.57
C GLY A 82 -78.95 25.24 13.00
N ASP A 83 -77.66 25.56 13.17
CA ASP A 83 -77.07 26.80 12.64
C ASP A 83 -76.40 26.55 11.28
N GLU A 84 -77.21 26.59 10.23
CA GLU A 84 -76.74 26.37 8.85
C GLU A 84 -75.78 27.46 8.36
N ASN A 85 -75.91 28.69 8.85
CA ASN A 85 -75.04 29.79 8.44
C ASN A 85 -73.64 29.61 9.00
N LEU A 86 -73.51 29.20 10.27
CA LEU A 86 -72.23 28.86 10.87
C LEU A 86 -71.60 27.62 10.22
N ALA A 87 -72.42 26.62 9.87
CA ALA A 87 -71.95 25.44 9.14
C ALA A 87 -71.37 25.81 7.77
N ARG A 88 -72.05 26.69 7.02
CA ARG A 88 -71.59 27.17 5.71
C ARG A 88 -70.25 27.89 5.80
N GLN A 89 -70.08 28.77 6.80
CA GLN A 89 -68.81 29.47 7.04
C GLN A 89 -67.67 28.49 7.41
N ALA A 90 -67.95 27.47 8.24
CA ALA A 90 -66.97 26.45 8.56
C ALA A 90 -66.55 25.63 7.33
N LEU A 91 -67.50 25.28 6.46
CA LEU A 91 -67.21 24.60 5.19
C LEU A 91 -66.41 25.46 4.22
N GLU A 92 -66.64 26.76 4.18
CA GLU A 92 -65.84 27.70 3.38
C GLU A 92 -64.38 27.73 3.85
N ARG A 93 -64.15 27.82 5.17
CA ARG A 93 -62.79 27.71 5.74
C ARG A 93 -62.15 26.36 5.42
N LYS A 94 -62.89 25.25 5.56
CA LYS A 94 -62.43 23.91 5.19
C LYS A 94 -61.97 23.87 3.73
N LYS A 95 -62.74 24.48 2.81
CA LYS A 95 -62.41 24.53 1.39
C LYS A 95 -61.07 25.23 1.16
N THR A 96 -60.84 26.40 1.77
CA THR A 96 -59.56 27.12 1.65
C THR A 96 -58.36 26.28 2.12
N TYR A 97 -58.49 25.60 3.27
CA TYR A 97 -57.42 24.70 3.75
C TYR A 97 -57.25 23.47 2.85
N THR A 98 -58.32 22.99 2.21
CA THR A 98 -58.27 21.86 1.26
C THR A 98 -57.50 22.24 0.00
N GLU A 99 -57.74 23.43 -0.55
CA GLU A 99 -56.98 23.97 -1.68
C GLU A 99 -55.51 24.15 -1.32
N THR A 100 -55.23 24.71 -0.13
CA THR A 100 -53.86 24.87 0.39
C THR A 100 -53.16 23.53 0.55
N SER A 101 -53.82 22.55 1.15
CA SER A 101 -53.27 21.20 1.36
C SER A 101 -53.01 20.50 0.03
N THR A 102 -53.88 20.66 -0.97
CA THR A 102 -53.68 20.10 -2.30
C THR A 102 -52.42 20.69 -2.97
N ALA A 103 -52.24 22.01 -2.92
CA ALA A 103 -51.05 22.66 -3.45
C ALA A 103 -49.76 22.20 -2.74
N LEU A 104 -49.79 22.12 -1.40
CA LEU A 104 -48.67 21.61 -0.60
C LEU A 104 -48.36 20.15 -0.93
N LYS A 105 -49.38 19.31 -1.17
CA LYS A 105 -49.18 17.91 -1.54
C LYS A 105 -48.48 17.77 -2.88
N THR A 106 -48.89 18.54 -3.89
CA THR A 106 -48.21 18.57 -5.19
C THR A 106 -46.75 18.99 -5.06
N SER A 107 -46.47 20.02 -4.26
CA SER A 107 -45.09 20.45 -3.99
C SER A 107 -44.29 19.36 -3.27
N LEU A 108 -44.89 18.70 -2.28
CA LEU A 108 -44.27 17.61 -1.52
C LEU A 108 -43.92 16.41 -2.42
N ASP A 109 -44.80 16.04 -3.35
CA ASP A 109 -44.55 14.95 -4.28
C ASP A 109 -43.38 15.25 -5.22
N GLN A 110 -43.27 16.48 -5.70
CA GLN A 110 -42.13 16.93 -6.50
C GLN A 110 -40.83 16.92 -5.67
N GLN A 111 -40.89 17.40 -4.41
CA GLN A 111 -39.75 17.41 -3.51
C GLN A 111 -39.29 15.99 -3.15
N ASN A 112 -40.21 15.04 -2.97
CA ASN A 112 -39.89 13.64 -2.71
C ASN A 112 -39.05 13.03 -3.85
N VAL A 113 -39.47 13.22 -5.10
CA VAL A 113 -38.72 12.73 -6.27
C VAL A 113 -37.33 13.36 -6.35
N GLN A 114 -37.21 14.66 -6.05
CA GLN A 114 -35.92 15.36 -6.02
C GLN A 114 -35.01 14.82 -4.92
N VAL A 115 -35.52 14.68 -3.69
CA VAL A 115 -34.78 14.14 -2.54
C VAL A 115 -34.30 12.72 -2.83
N ASP A 116 -35.14 11.87 -3.39
CA ASP A 116 -34.76 10.49 -3.73
C ASP A 116 -33.69 10.44 -4.80
N THR A 117 -33.78 11.29 -5.82
CA THR A 117 -32.76 11.43 -6.86
C THR A 117 -31.43 11.89 -6.27
N LEU A 118 -31.45 12.92 -5.41
CA LEU A 118 -30.27 13.43 -4.74
C LEU A 118 -29.61 12.38 -3.84
N LYS A 119 -30.40 11.60 -3.08
CA LYS A 119 -29.89 10.48 -2.26
C LYS A 119 -29.22 9.40 -3.11
N ARG A 120 -29.83 9.01 -4.23
CA ARG A 120 -29.23 8.03 -5.15
C ARG A 120 -27.91 8.55 -5.74
N ASN A 121 -27.88 9.80 -6.17
CA ASN A 121 -26.68 10.43 -6.70
C ASN A 121 -25.56 10.52 -5.65
N LEU A 122 -25.93 10.80 -4.39
CA LEU A 122 -24.98 10.81 -3.27
C LEU A 122 -24.33 9.44 -3.07
N ILE A 123 -25.12 8.36 -3.02
CA ILE A 123 -24.61 6.99 -2.88
C ILE A 123 -23.71 6.61 -4.07
N GLN A 124 -24.08 7.00 -5.28
CA GLN A 124 -23.24 6.76 -6.47
C GLN A 124 -21.90 7.52 -6.38
N LEU A 125 -21.90 8.76 -5.92
CA LEU A 125 -20.69 9.55 -5.74
C LEU A 125 -19.78 8.93 -4.67
N GLU A 126 -20.34 8.48 -3.55
CA GLU A 126 -19.59 7.78 -2.50
C GLU A 126 -18.91 6.51 -3.04
N SER A 127 -19.63 5.72 -3.83
CA SER A 127 -19.08 4.54 -4.50
C SER A 127 -17.94 4.92 -5.47
N LYS A 128 -18.12 5.97 -6.28
CA LYS A 128 -17.09 6.45 -7.22
C LYS A 128 -15.85 6.98 -6.52
N ILE A 129 -16.00 7.64 -5.36
CA ILE A 129 -14.87 8.07 -4.53
C ILE A 129 -14.12 6.86 -3.98
N SER A 130 -14.83 5.82 -3.54
CA SER A 130 -14.21 4.57 -3.10
C SER A 130 -13.43 3.88 -4.23
N GLU A 131 -14.02 3.76 -5.42
CA GLU A 131 -13.34 3.26 -6.62
C GLU A 131 -12.08 4.08 -6.96
N ALA A 132 -12.17 5.41 -6.87
CA ALA A 132 -11.06 6.31 -7.14
C ALA A 132 -9.92 6.14 -6.13
N LYS A 133 -10.22 5.94 -4.83
CA LYS A 133 -9.22 5.63 -3.80
C LYS A 133 -8.48 4.33 -4.11
N THR A 134 -9.20 3.26 -4.45
CA THR A 134 -8.57 1.98 -4.84
C THR A 134 -7.69 2.14 -6.07
N LYS A 135 -8.14 2.89 -7.08
CA LYS A 135 -7.32 3.20 -8.27
C LYS A 135 -6.09 4.02 -7.93
N LYS A 136 -6.19 5.00 -7.02
CA LYS A 136 -5.04 5.77 -6.54
C LYS A 136 -3.98 4.83 -5.94
N GLU A 137 -4.35 3.92 -5.04
CA GLU A 137 -3.39 2.99 -4.43
C GLU A 137 -2.75 2.07 -5.47
N MET A 138 -3.52 1.58 -6.44
CA MET A 138 -2.98 0.80 -7.57
C MET A 138 -1.97 1.62 -8.40
N LEU A 139 -2.31 2.87 -8.73
CA LEU A 139 -1.44 3.75 -9.52
C LEU A 139 -0.18 4.13 -8.74
N LYS A 140 -0.29 4.42 -7.45
CA LYS A 140 0.84 4.66 -6.54
C LYS A 140 1.80 3.47 -6.53
N ALA A 141 1.29 2.25 -6.36
CA ALA A 141 2.12 1.04 -6.42
C ALA A 141 2.84 0.90 -7.77
N ARG A 142 2.15 1.17 -8.90
CA ARG A 142 2.76 1.15 -10.23
C ARG A 142 3.83 2.22 -10.42
N ILE A 143 3.59 3.43 -9.93
CA ILE A 143 4.56 4.54 -9.95
C ILE A 143 5.80 4.16 -9.14
N THR A 144 5.65 3.59 -7.95
CA THR A 144 6.77 3.11 -7.13
C THR A 144 7.58 2.03 -7.83
N THR A 145 6.90 1.04 -8.43
CA THR A 145 7.58 -0.01 -9.21
C THR A 145 8.32 0.55 -10.42
N ALA A 146 7.71 1.49 -11.16
CA ALA A 146 8.34 2.15 -12.29
C ALA A 146 9.58 2.97 -11.86
N LYS A 147 9.47 3.75 -10.79
CA LYS A 147 10.60 4.49 -10.19
C LYS A 147 11.73 3.54 -9.77
N ALA A 148 11.41 2.40 -9.17
CA ALA A 148 12.41 1.40 -8.80
C ALA A 148 13.09 0.76 -10.02
N GLN A 149 12.35 0.46 -11.10
CA GLN A 149 12.89 -0.04 -12.36
C GLN A 149 13.79 0.98 -13.05
N GLU A 150 13.40 2.26 -13.08
CA GLU A 150 14.22 3.35 -13.62
C GLU A 150 15.50 3.54 -12.80
N GLN A 151 15.41 3.49 -11.47
CA GLN A 151 16.58 3.54 -10.59
C GLN A 151 17.52 2.35 -10.82
N LEU A 152 16.99 1.13 -10.96
CA LEU A 152 17.78 -0.05 -11.31
C LEU A 152 18.45 0.10 -12.67
N GLN A 153 17.73 0.54 -13.71
CA GLN A 153 18.34 0.79 -15.02
C GLN A 153 19.36 1.92 -14.99
N GLY A 154 19.13 2.97 -14.20
CA GLY A 154 20.07 4.06 -13.96
C GLY A 154 21.34 3.58 -13.26
N MET A 155 21.20 2.71 -12.25
CA MET A 155 22.34 2.05 -11.61
C MET A 155 23.06 1.08 -12.55
N VAL A 156 22.36 0.33 -13.39
CA VAL A 156 22.98 -0.56 -14.40
C VAL A 156 23.70 0.25 -15.48
N ARG A 157 23.17 1.41 -15.88
CA ARG A 157 23.84 2.34 -16.81
C ARG A 157 25.02 3.09 -16.16
N GLY A 158 24.91 3.43 -14.88
CA GLY A 158 25.97 4.08 -14.10
C GLY A 158 27.05 3.11 -13.61
N MET A 159 26.71 1.83 -13.49
CA MET A 159 27.65 0.74 -13.30
C MET A 159 28.27 0.45 -14.66
N ASN A 160 29.30 1.23 -15.01
CA ASN A 160 30.21 0.86 -16.09
C ASN A 160 30.71 -0.57 -15.79
N THR A 161 30.13 -1.55 -16.48
CA THR A 161 30.57 -2.96 -16.48
C THR A 161 32.04 -3.06 -16.90
N SER A 162 32.55 -2.03 -17.58
CA SER A 162 33.98 -1.81 -17.84
C SER A 162 34.81 -1.60 -16.56
N SER A 163 34.34 -0.84 -15.56
CA SER A 163 35.17 -0.51 -14.37
C SER A 163 35.34 -1.67 -13.39
N ALA A 164 34.32 -2.54 -13.26
CA ALA A 164 34.38 -3.72 -12.41
C ALA A 164 35.30 -4.80 -13.03
N MET A 165 35.27 -4.96 -14.36
CA MET A 165 36.17 -5.87 -15.08
C MET A 165 37.62 -5.32 -15.11
N SER A 166 37.79 -4.01 -15.30
CA SER A 166 39.10 -3.33 -15.20
C SER A 166 39.69 -3.35 -13.79
N ALA A 167 38.86 -3.49 -12.75
CA ALA A 167 39.33 -3.65 -11.38
C ALA A 167 39.79 -5.09 -11.11
N PHE A 168 39.15 -6.08 -11.74
CA PHE A 168 39.58 -7.48 -11.73
C PHE A 168 40.92 -7.66 -12.45
N GLU A 169 41.08 -7.14 -13.67
CA GLU A 169 42.34 -7.20 -14.43
C GLU A 169 43.51 -6.54 -13.66
N ARG A 170 43.28 -5.37 -13.02
CA ARG A 170 44.29 -4.71 -12.19
C ARG A 170 44.65 -5.49 -10.93
N MET A 171 43.72 -6.27 -10.38
CA MET A 171 44.00 -7.13 -9.23
C MET A 171 44.79 -8.37 -9.64
N GLU A 172 44.45 -8.97 -10.79
CA GLU A 172 45.16 -10.09 -11.40
C GLU A 172 46.62 -9.73 -11.73
N GLU A 173 46.85 -8.57 -12.35
CA GLU A 173 48.21 -8.07 -12.63
C GLU A 173 49.02 -7.83 -11.34
N LYS A 174 48.36 -7.35 -10.28
CA LYS A 174 49.01 -7.10 -8.99
C LYS A 174 49.35 -8.40 -8.25
N VAL A 175 48.50 -9.42 -8.37
CA VAL A 175 48.76 -10.77 -7.85
C VAL A 175 49.91 -11.41 -8.61
N LEU A 176 49.91 -11.38 -9.95
CA LEU A 176 51.03 -11.85 -10.78
C LEU A 176 52.35 -11.17 -10.41
N MET A 177 52.34 -9.85 -10.18
CA MET A 177 53.54 -9.11 -9.75
C MET A 177 54.00 -9.50 -8.34
N GLN A 178 53.07 -9.82 -7.44
CA GLN A 178 53.39 -10.32 -6.10
C GLN A 178 53.92 -11.75 -6.13
N GLU A 179 53.36 -12.62 -6.96
CA GLU A 179 53.84 -13.98 -7.19
C GLU A 179 55.24 -13.98 -7.81
N ALA A 180 55.46 -13.13 -8.83
CA ALA A 180 56.79 -12.94 -9.42
C ALA A 180 57.79 -12.41 -8.37
N ARG A 181 57.40 -11.43 -7.53
CA ARG A 181 58.25 -10.96 -6.42
C ARG A 181 58.52 -12.05 -5.39
N ALA A 182 57.53 -12.87 -5.06
CA ALA A 182 57.69 -13.97 -4.11
C ALA A 182 58.61 -15.06 -4.66
N GLN A 183 58.52 -15.38 -5.95
CA GLN A 183 59.45 -16.27 -6.65
C GLN A 183 60.87 -15.69 -6.69
N SER A 184 61.04 -14.41 -7.04
CA SER A 184 62.35 -13.76 -7.02
C SER A 184 62.93 -13.67 -5.60
N ALA A 185 62.10 -13.44 -4.58
CA ALA A 185 62.54 -13.44 -3.19
C ALA A 185 62.90 -14.85 -2.70
N ALA A 186 62.23 -15.90 -3.18
CA ALA A 186 62.59 -17.28 -2.92
C ALA A 186 63.91 -17.67 -3.62
N GLU A 187 64.16 -17.18 -4.84
CA GLU A 187 65.45 -17.35 -5.53
C GLU A 187 66.58 -16.58 -4.82
N LEU A 188 66.34 -15.34 -4.37
CA LEU A 188 67.31 -14.56 -3.58
C LEU A 188 67.57 -15.19 -2.20
N ALA A 189 66.54 -15.68 -1.51
CA ALA A 189 66.68 -16.37 -0.22
C ALA A 189 67.38 -17.72 -0.37
N GLY A 190 67.16 -18.43 -1.49
CA GLY A 190 67.90 -19.63 -1.85
C GLY A 190 69.38 -19.34 -2.09
N THR A 191 69.72 -18.18 -2.62
CA THR A 191 71.12 -17.79 -2.83
C THR A 191 71.82 -17.41 -1.52
N ASP A 192 71.11 -16.77 -0.58
CA ASP A 192 71.67 -16.32 0.69
C ASP A 192 71.81 -17.45 1.73
N LEU A 193 70.89 -18.43 1.74
CA LEU A 193 70.99 -19.64 2.57
C LEU A 193 72.10 -20.59 2.10
N GLU A 194 72.27 -20.80 0.79
CA GLU A 194 73.37 -21.63 0.25
C GLU A 194 74.74 -21.01 0.56
N THR A 195 74.84 -19.69 0.54
CA THR A 195 76.08 -18.96 0.88
C THR A 195 76.36 -18.97 2.40
N GLN A 196 75.31 -18.95 3.23
CA GLN A 196 75.42 -19.07 4.68
C GLN A 196 75.68 -20.52 5.15
N PHE A 197 75.18 -21.53 4.43
CA PHE A 197 75.53 -22.94 4.68
C PHE A 197 76.94 -23.28 4.19
N ALA A 198 77.39 -22.78 3.03
CA ALA A 198 78.79 -22.94 2.59
C ALA A 198 79.82 -22.31 3.55
N ALA A 199 79.43 -21.27 4.30
CA ALA A 199 80.24 -20.66 5.36
C ALA A 199 80.22 -21.43 6.69
N LEU A 200 79.20 -22.28 6.91
CA LEU A 200 79.07 -23.18 8.08
C LEU A 200 79.63 -24.58 7.80
N GLU A 201 79.75 -24.98 6.53
CA GLU A 201 80.30 -26.26 6.08
C GLU A 201 81.85 -26.26 5.98
N SER A 202 82.50 -25.13 6.27
CA SER A 202 83.97 -25.04 6.41
C SER A 202 84.48 -25.40 7.82
N GLY A 203 83.64 -26.00 8.67
CA GLY A 203 83.95 -26.38 10.05
C GLY A 203 83.45 -27.78 10.43
N SER A 204 84.35 -28.76 10.27
CA SER A 204 84.42 -30.10 10.91
C SER A 204 83.31 -31.15 10.72
N ASP A 205 83.78 -32.33 10.30
CA ASP A 205 83.26 -33.70 10.48
C ASP A 205 82.17 -34.26 9.56
N VAL A 206 82.51 -34.43 8.28
CA VAL A 206 81.72 -35.22 7.30
C VAL A 206 82.33 -36.60 6.97
N ASP A 207 83.52 -36.94 7.47
CA ASP A 207 84.15 -38.26 7.19
C ASP A 207 83.96 -39.33 8.28
N ASP A 208 83.65 -38.96 9.53
CA ASP A 208 83.55 -39.93 10.64
C ASP A 208 82.15 -40.53 10.84
N GLU A 209 81.07 -39.84 10.44
CA GLU A 209 79.71 -40.39 10.53
C GLU A 209 79.31 -41.23 9.30
N LEU A 210 80.03 -41.10 8.19
CA LEU A 210 79.82 -41.89 6.96
C LEU A 210 80.26 -43.35 7.11
N ALA A 211 81.16 -43.63 8.07
CA ALA A 211 81.62 -44.97 8.42
C ALA A 211 80.70 -45.69 9.43
N ALA A 212 79.99 -44.93 10.28
CA ALA A 212 79.18 -45.50 11.36
C ALA A 212 77.80 -46.01 10.89
N LEU A 213 77.12 -45.34 9.95
CA LEU A 213 75.76 -45.75 9.56
C LEU A 213 75.67 -46.70 8.36
N LYS A 214 76.75 -46.89 7.59
CA LYS A 214 76.89 -48.04 6.67
C LYS A 214 76.88 -49.39 7.41
N ALA A 215 77.15 -49.41 8.71
CA ALA A 215 77.02 -50.58 9.57
C ALA A 215 75.59 -50.81 10.10
N GLN A 216 74.67 -49.88 9.86
CA GLN A 216 73.25 -50.01 10.20
C GLN A 216 72.39 -50.15 8.92
N MET A 217 72.86 -51.02 8.02
CA MET A 217 71.96 -51.79 7.17
C MET A 217 70.89 -52.47 8.05
N THR A 218 69.77 -52.84 7.41
CA THR A 218 68.73 -53.77 7.88
C THR A 218 67.53 -53.15 8.59
N LEU A 219 66.64 -52.52 7.81
CA LEU A 219 65.31 -53.06 7.43
C LEU A 219 64.52 -51.93 6.74
N GLY A 220 64.27 -52.08 5.43
CA GLY A 220 63.30 -51.25 4.72
C GLY A 220 61.86 -51.70 5.00
N PRO A 221 60.92 -51.31 4.13
CA PRO A 221 60.67 -49.95 3.66
C PRO A 221 59.18 -49.60 3.80
N ALA A 222 58.86 -48.37 3.37
CA ALA A 222 57.70 -48.06 2.52
C ALA A 222 56.56 -47.25 3.15
N SER A 223 56.48 -46.01 2.64
CA SER A 223 55.30 -45.41 1.99
C SER A 223 54.45 -44.40 2.78
N SER A 224 54.61 -43.15 2.33
CA SER A 224 53.63 -42.07 2.20
C SER A 224 52.25 -42.51 1.64
N PRO A 225 51.33 -41.58 1.34
CA PRO A 225 50.61 -40.65 2.19
C PRO A 225 49.08 -40.86 2.06
N ASN A 226 48.34 -40.10 2.84
CA ASN A 226 46.89 -40.15 2.98
C ASN A 226 46.13 -39.49 1.80
N GLN A 227 45.07 -40.14 1.30
CA GLN A 227 43.80 -39.62 0.73
C GLN A 227 43.01 -40.82 0.13
N PRO A 228 41.67 -40.79 -0.11
CA PRO A 228 40.64 -39.73 0.07
C PRO A 228 39.24 -40.23 0.57
N GLN A 229 38.22 -39.34 0.56
CA GLN A 229 36.76 -39.58 0.39
C GLN A 229 35.76 -39.48 1.58
N LEU A 230 34.65 -38.78 1.27
CA LEU A 230 33.39 -38.47 2.01
C LEU A 230 32.35 -39.63 1.96
N PRO A 231 31.06 -39.49 2.40
CA PRO A 231 30.34 -39.02 3.63
C PRO A 231 29.32 -40.13 4.11
N PRO A 232 28.14 -39.96 4.82
CA PRO A 232 27.46 -38.79 5.43
C PRO A 232 26.73 -39.01 6.81
N GLN A 233 26.07 -37.93 7.27
CA GLN A 233 24.90 -37.79 8.18
C GLN A 233 25.10 -37.77 9.71
N GLN A 234 24.81 -36.61 10.33
CA GLN A 234 23.53 -36.39 11.06
C GLN A 234 23.36 -34.92 11.51
N GLN A 235 22.09 -34.54 11.64
CA GLN A 235 21.53 -33.20 11.88
C GLN A 235 21.81 -32.66 13.31
N THR A 236 21.84 -31.33 13.48
CA THR A 236 20.88 -30.55 14.32
C THR A 236 21.31 -29.09 14.55
N THR A 237 20.30 -28.24 14.75
CA THR A 237 20.20 -26.86 15.36
C THR A 237 19.45 -25.90 14.41
N SER A 238 18.12 -25.71 14.57
CA SER A 238 17.38 -24.70 15.40
C SER A 238 17.37 -23.28 14.80
N PRO A 239 16.40 -22.36 15.07
CA PRO A 239 15.31 -22.35 16.09
C PRO A 239 13.89 -22.03 15.52
N LYS A 240 12.78 -22.56 16.09
CA LYS A 240 11.90 -22.02 17.16
C LYS A 240 11.42 -20.56 16.99
N SER A 241 10.17 -20.40 16.55
CA SER A 241 9.24 -19.34 17.00
C SER A 241 7.82 -19.64 16.50
N ASN A 242 7.00 -20.36 17.30
CA ASN A 242 5.54 -20.36 17.13
C ASN A 242 4.76 -20.97 18.32
N GLU A 243 5.20 -20.78 19.57
CA GLU A 243 4.48 -21.28 20.75
C GLU A 243 3.77 -20.18 21.56
N VAL A 244 3.86 -18.90 21.15
CA VAL A 244 3.24 -17.80 21.91
C VAL A 244 1.85 -17.42 21.38
N VAL A 245 1.50 -17.83 20.15
CA VAL A 245 0.24 -17.42 19.50
C VAL A 245 -0.90 -18.42 19.77
N ASP A 246 -0.59 -19.71 19.98
CA ASP A 246 -1.60 -20.73 20.29
C ASP A 246 -2.10 -20.67 21.75
N ALA A 247 -1.30 -20.12 22.67
CA ALA A 247 -1.71 -19.93 24.06
C ALA A 247 -2.75 -18.80 24.25
N GLU A 248 -2.75 -17.80 23.37
CA GLU A 248 -3.72 -16.69 23.44
C GLU A 248 -5.09 -17.09 22.85
N LEU A 249 -5.14 -17.98 21.86
CA LEU A 249 -6.38 -18.47 21.24
C LEU A 249 -7.23 -19.34 22.18
N ASP A 250 -6.61 -20.13 23.04
CA ASP A 250 -7.32 -20.96 24.02
C ASP A 250 -7.85 -20.15 25.22
N SER A 251 -7.21 -19.01 25.51
CA SER A 251 -7.66 -18.11 26.58
C SER A 251 -8.96 -17.38 26.21
N LEU A 252 -9.12 -16.95 24.96
CA LEU A 252 -10.35 -16.29 24.48
C LEU A 252 -11.53 -17.26 24.36
N ARG A 253 -11.30 -18.54 24.03
CA ARG A 253 -12.36 -19.54 23.92
C ARG A 253 -13.02 -19.86 25.26
N LYS A 254 -12.24 -19.91 26.34
CA LYS A 254 -12.77 -20.16 27.69
C LYS A 254 -13.58 -18.98 28.25
N GLN A 255 -13.34 -17.76 27.77
CA GLN A 255 -14.02 -16.55 28.22
C GLN A 255 -15.39 -16.34 27.56
N LEU A 256 -15.65 -17.01 26.43
CA LEU A 256 -16.92 -16.98 25.69
C LEU A 256 -17.93 -18.04 26.16
N ASP A 257 -17.47 -19.11 26.83
CA ASP A 257 -18.34 -20.15 27.41
C ASP A 257 -18.81 -19.84 28.86
N GLN A 258 -18.37 -18.72 29.43
CA GLN A 258 -18.76 -18.26 30.79
C GLN A 258 -19.61 -16.97 30.77
N MET A 259 -20.10 -16.56 29.60
CA MET A 259 -21.18 -15.57 29.44
C MET A 259 -22.42 -16.26 28.86
#